data_AF-A0AAD2VN56-F1
#
_entry.id   AF-A0AAD2VN56-F1
#
_cell.length_a   1.000
_cell.length_b   1.000
_cell.length_c   1.000
_cell.angle_alpha   90.00
_cell.angle_beta   90.00
_cell.angle_gamma   90.00
#
_symmetry.space_group_name_H-M   'P 1'
#
loop_
_entity.id
_entity.type
_entity.pdbx_description
1 polymer ?
#
loop_
_entity_poly.entity_id
_entity_poly.type
_entity_poly.pdbx_seq_one_letter_code
_entity_poly.pdbx_strand_id
1 'polypeptide(L)'
;MSKIQEIIEDLNRRKKAVSCEGSAGLLIILQGIGFTFKDSKTLGHRVFTHKELSEISGFTTHSIDCGHKPKREMKFQYVQKTISLLNKYKEELEAINEK
;
A
#
# COMPACT_ATOMS: atom_id res chain seq x y z
N MET A 1 17.12 3.49 9.59
CA MET A 1 15.83 3.99 9.08
C MET A 1 14.87 2.81 9.12
N SER A 2 13.61 2.99 9.50
CA SER A 2 12.67 1.86 9.51
C SER A 2 12.27 1.50 8.08
N LYS A 3 11.93 0.23 7.84
CA LYS A 3 11.44 -0.26 6.54
C LYS A 3 10.20 0.53 6.07
N ILE A 4 9.33 0.92 7.00
CA ILE A 4 8.12 1.69 6.70
C ILE A 4 8.48 3.11 6.23
N GLN A 5 9.42 3.77 6.89
CA GLN A 5 9.91 5.08 6.49
C GLN A 5 10.54 5.05 5.09
N GLU A 6 11.37 4.05 4.79
CA GLU A 6 12.00 3.88 3.48
C GLU A 6 10.96 3.74 2.35
N ILE A 7 9.88 2.99 2.59
CA ILE A 7 8.78 2.85 1.63
C ILE A 7 8.05 4.18 1.42
N ILE A 8 7.74 4.89 2.50
CA ILE A 8 7.09 6.21 2.42
C ILE A 8 7.95 7.18 1.60
N GLU A 9 9.26 7.17 1.82
CA GLU A 9 10.21 8.00 1.07
C GLU A 9 10.30 7.59 -0.41
N ASP A 10 10.35 6.29 -0.73
CA ASP A 10 10.33 5.81 -2.12
C ASP A 10 9.06 6.25 -2.85
N LEU A 11 7.89 6.08 -2.23
CA LEU A 11 6.62 6.48 -2.82
C LEU A 11 6.53 8.00 -3.01
N ASN A 12 7.03 8.78 -2.04
CA ASN A 12 7.13 10.24 -2.16
C ASN A 12 8.11 10.70 -3.23
N ARG A 13 9.19 9.94 -3.47
CA ARG A 13 10.16 10.22 -4.53
C ARG A 13 9.58 9.92 -5.91
N ARG A 14 8.96 8.75 -6.09
CA ARG A 14 8.44 8.27 -7.37
C ARG A 14 7.16 8.99 -7.81
N LYS A 15 6.31 9.40 -6.87
CA LYS A 15 5.05 10.13 -7.11
C LYS A 15 4.18 9.51 -8.22
N LYS A 16 4.26 10.07 -9.43
CA LYS A 16 3.47 9.63 -10.60
C LYS A 16 4.06 8.37 -11.25
N ALA A 17 5.33 8.05 -11.01
CA ALA A 17 6.04 6.90 -11.58
C ALA A 17 5.77 5.57 -10.87
N VAL A 18 4.69 5.46 -10.10
CA VAL A 18 4.30 4.23 -9.40
C VAL A 18 3.24 3.51 -10.22
N SER A 19 3.44 2.22 -10.48
CA SER A 19 2.44 1.34 -11.09
C SER A 19 1.68 0.54 -10.01
N CYS A 20 0.54 -0.05 -10.37
CA CYS A 20 -0.14 -0.95 -9.43
C CYS A 20 0.55 -2.30 -9.36
N GLU A 21 0.77 -2.91 -10.52
CA GLU A 21 1.43 -4.20 -10.69
C GLU A 21 2.90 -4.04 -11.09
N GLY A 22 3.61 -5.17 -11.12
CA GLY A 22 5.04 -5.24 -11.44
C GLY A 22 5.91 -5.38 -10.19
N SER A 23 7.19 -5.71 -10.40
CA SER A 23 8.15 -5.96 -9.32
C SER A 23 8.36 -4.76 -8.39
N ALA A 24 8.20 -3.54 -8.90
CA ALA A 24 8.23 -2.30 -8.13
C ALA A 24 6.84 -1.65 -7.98
N GLY A 25 5.78 -2.42 -8.21
CA GLY A 25 4.40 -1.96 -8.11
C GLY A 25 3.91 -1.88 -6.67
N LEU A 26 2.85 -1.11 -6.46
CA LEU A 26 2.28 -0.88 -5.13
C LEU A 26 1.81 -2.17 -4.45
N LEU A 27 1.35 -3.16 -5.22
CA LEU A 27 0.93 -4.46 -4.68
C LEU A 27 2.08 -5.19 -3.98
N ILE A 28 3.24 -5.29 -4.63
CA ILE A 28 4.42 -5.97 -4.09
C ILE A 28 4.95 -5.23 -2.87
N ILE A 29 4.98 -3.89 -2.92
CA ILE A 29 5.42 -3.05 -1.80
C ILE A 29 4.54 -3.31 -0.56
N LEU A 30 3.22 -3.26 -0.72
CA LEU A 30 2.29 -3.46 0.41
C LEU A 30 2.30 -4.90 0.92
N GLN A 31 2.39 -5.89 0.03
CA GLN A 31 2.58 -7.28 0.44
C GLN A 31 3.86 -7.49 1.24
N GLY A 32 4.94 -6.81 0.86
CA GLY A 32 6.24 -6.88 1.53
C GLY A 32 6.21 -6.42 2.98
N ILE A 33 5.17 -5.72 3.43
CA ILE A 33 4.99 -5.26 4.82
C ILE A 33 3.77 -5.87 5.51
N GLY A 34 3.23 -6.97 4.98
CA GLY A 34 2.19 -7.76 5.65
C GLY A 34 0.76 -7.52 5.18
N PHE A 35 0.52 -6.63 4.21
CA PHE A 35 -0.81 -6.51 3.61
C PHE A 35 -1.11 -7.70 2.70
N THR A 36 -2.34 -8.19 2.78
CA THR A 36 -2.93 -9.10 1.80
C THR A 36 -3.93 -8.33 0.96
N PHE A 37 -4.19 -8.74 -0.27
CA PHE A 37 -5.24 -8.13 -1.08
C PHE A 37 -6.10 -9.15 -1.80
N LYS A 38 -7.31 -8.73 -2.13
CA LYS A 38 -8.26 -9.48 -2.95
C LYS A 38 -8.89 -8.59 -4.00
N ASP A 39 -9.39 -9.21 -5.06
CA ASP A 39 -10.25 -8.54 -6.02
C ASP A 39 -11.60 -8.16 -5.38
N SER A 40 -12.04 -6.93 -5.66
CA SER A 40 -13.39 -6.49 -5.32
C SER A 40 -14.39 -6.89 -6.41
N LYS A 41 -15.69 -6.67 -6.16
CA LYS A 41 -16.74 -6.85 -7.19
C LYS A 41 -16.53 -5.94 -8.41
N THR A 42 -15.86 -4.80 -8.23
CA THR A 42 -15.52 -3.88 -9.32
C THR A 42 -14.21 -4.32 -9.97
N LEU A 43 -14.24 -4.55 -11.29
CA LEU A 43 -13.07 -4.98 -12.07
C LEU A 43 -11.91 -3.99 -11.89
N GLY A 44 -10.72 -4.53 -11.60
CA GLY A 44 -9.51 -3.73 -11.40
C GLY A 44 -9.35 -3.11 -10.02
N HIS A 45 -10.37 -3.16 -9.15
CA HIS A 45 -10.24 -2.68 -7.77
C HIS A 45 -9.67 -3.76 -6.86
N ARG A 46 -8.58 -3.41 -6.17
CA ARG A 46 -7.92 -4.25 -5.16
C ARG A 46 -8.26 -3.74 -3.76
N VAL A 47 -8.68 -4.64 -2.88
CA VAL A 47 -8.95 -4.34 -1.47
C VAL A 47 -7.89 -5.01 -0.62
N PHE A 48 -7.13 -4.21 0.09
CA PHE A 48 -6.07 -4.60 1.00
C PHE A 48 -6.58 -4.75 2.43
N THR A 49 -6.09 -5.77 3.11
CA THR A 49 -6.32 -6.10 4.51
C THR A 49 -4.98 -6.38 5.17
N HIS A 50 -4.89 -6.22 6.49
CA HIS A 50 -3.67 -6.50 7.25
C HIS A 50 -4.10 -7.03 8.62
N LYS A 51 -3.88 -8.33 8.86
CA LYS A 51 -4.42 -9.02 10.03
C LYS A 51 -3.94 -8.40 11.34
N GLU A 52 -2.63 -8.39 11.56
CA GLU A 52 -2.04 -7.88 12.82
C GLU A 52 -2.36 -6.40 13.04
N LEU A 53 -2.21 -5.56 12.01
CA LEU A 53 -2.59 -4.15 12.10
C LEU A 53 -4.08 -3.96 12.45
N SER A 54 -4.97 -4.80 11.95
CA SER A 54 -6.41 -4.72 12.31
C SER A 54 -6.67 -5.17 13.75
N GLU A 55 -5.82 -6.04 14.32
CA GLU A 55 -5.96 -6.53 15.70
C GLU A 55 -5.46 -5.49 16.71
N ILE A 56 -4.44 -4.70 16.36
CA ILE A 56 -3.80 -3.74 17.28
C ILE A 56 -4.18 -2.28 17.02
N SER A 57 -4.96 -1.99 15.97
CA SER A 57 -5.36 -0.62 15.60
C SER A 57 -6.79 -0.54 15.06
N GLY A 58 -7.25 0.67 14.73
CA GLY A 58 -8.54 0.91 14.05
C GLY A 58 -8.51 0.66 12.53
N PHE A 59 -7.50 -0.01 11.99
CA PHE A 59 -7.43 -0.33 10.56
C PHE A 59 -8.48 -1.38 10.17
N THR A 60 -9.10 -1.21 9.00
CA THR A 60 -10.09 -2.14 8.47
C THR A 60 -9.67 -2.64 7.09
N THR A 61 -9.72 -1.74 6.09
CA THR A 61 -9.31 -2.04 4.72
C THR A 61 -8.74 -0.80 4.05
N HIS A 62 -7.99 -1.01 2.97
CA HIS A 62 -7.56 0.03 2.06
C HIS A 62 -7.87 -0.39 0.63
N SER A 63 -8.35 0.50 -0.23
CA SER A 63 -8.78 0.13 -1.58
C SER A 63 -8.10 0.98 -2.64
N ILE A 64 -7.65 0.32 -3.71
CA ILE A 64 -6.95 0.96 -4.83
C ILE A 64 -7.55 0.47 -6.14
N ASP A 65 -7.81 1.40 -7.06
CA ASP A 65 -8.20 1.07 -8.43
C ASP A 65 -6.96 0.90 -9.30
N CYS A 66 -6.78 -0.32 -9.79
CA CYS A 66 -5.74 -0.76 -10.70
C CYS A 66 -6.29 -1.09 -12.11
N GLY A 67 -7.57 -0.83 -12.37
CA GLY A 67 -8.25 -1.17 -13.63
C GLY A 67 -7.72 -0.41 -14.84
N HIS A 68 -7.03 0.70 -14.62
CA HIS A 68 -6.43 1.49 -15.69
C HIS A 68 -4.93 1.22 -15.81
N LYS A 69 -4.53 0.42 -16.81
CA LYS A 69 -3.13 0.18 -17.19
C LYS A 69 -2.28 -0.32 -16.00
N PRO A 70 -2.52 -1.54 -15.48
CA PRO A 70 -1.95 -2.02 -14.21
C PRO A 70 -0.42 -2.00 -14.14
N LYS A 71 0.26 -2.19 -15.28
CA LYS A 71 1.73 -2.16 -15.43
C LYS A 71 2.29 -0.79 -15.86
N ARG A 72 1.47 0.25 -15.91
CA ARG A 72 1.89 1.64 -16.15
C ARG A 72 1.58 2.49 -14.91
N GLU A 73 2.00 3.74 -14.96
CA GLU A 73 1.75 4.74 -13.94
C GLU A 73 0.26 4.83 -13.57
N MET A 74 -0.05 4.65 -12.28
CA MET A 74 -1.40 4.81 -11.75
C MET A 74 -1.73 6.28 -11.49
N LYS A 75 -3.00 6.58 -11.22
CA LYS A 75 -3.37 7.94 -10.79
C LYS A 75 -2.67 8.25 -9.47
N PHE A 76 -1.97 9.38 -9.43
CA PHE A 76 -1.18 9.82 -8.28
C PHE A 76 -1.96 9.85 -6.96
N GLN A 77 -3.27 10.14 -7.01
CA GLN A 77 -4.14 10.12 -5.83
C GLN A 77 -4.11 8.79 -5.06
N TYR A 78 -3.91 7.65 -5.73
CA TYR A 78 -3.85 6.35 -5.06
C TYR A 78 -2.52 6.16 -4.33
N VAL A 79 -1.43 6.69 -4.89
CA VAL A 79 -0.13 6.75 -4.23
C VAL A 79 -0.22 7.64 -3.00
N GLN A 80 -0.83 8.83 -3.12
CA GLN A 80 -1.04 9.74 -1.99
C GLN A 80 -1.89 9.12 -0.88
N LYS A 81 -3.02 8.48 -1.23
CA LYS A 81 -3.85 7.77 -0.25
C LYS A 81 -3.07 6.68 0.48
N THR A 82 -2.20 5.97 -0.23
CA THR A 82 -1.35 4.93 0.37
C THR A 82 -0.30 5.53 1.29
N ILE A 83 0.36 6.63 0.88
CA ILE A 83 1.29 7.37 1.75
C ILE A 83 0.57 7.87 3.02
N SER A 84 -0.64 8.42 2.89
CA SER A 84 -1.43 8.85 4.05
C SER A 84 -1.78 7.70 4.98
N LEU A 85 -2.12 6.53 4.43
CA LEU A 85 -2.38 5.32 5.22
C LEU A 85 -1.13 4.87 5.97
N LEU A 86 0.02 4.77 5.29
CA LEU A 86 1.28 4.34 5.89
C LEU A 86 1.75 5.31 6.97
N ASN A 87 1.59 6.62 6.78
CA ASN A 87 1.88 7.61 7.82
C ASN A 87 0.92 7.50 9.00
N LYS A 88 -0.37 7.23 8.76
CA LYS A 88 -1.38 7.11 9.82
C LYS A 88 -1.08 5.96 10.78
N TYR A 89 -0.63 4.83 10.26
CA TYR A 89 -0.38 3.61 11.04
C TYR A 89 1.12 3.28 11.12
N LYS A 90 1.96 4.31 11.07
CA LYS A 90 3.41 4.14 10.93
C LYS A 90 3.98 3.38 12.11
N GLU A 91 3.66 3.80 13.33
CA GLU A 91 4.19 3.24 14.57
C GLU A 91 3.77 1.76 14.72
N GLU A 92 2.51 1.43 14.44
CA GLU A 92 2.00 0.06 14.50
C GLU A 92 2.63 -0.83 13.42
N LEU A 93 2.77 -0.32 12.20
CA LEU A 93 3.40 -1.06 11.11
C LEU A 93 4.89 -1.31 11.37
N GLU A 94 5.60 -0.34 11.96
CA GLU A 94 6.99 -0.49 12.40
C GLU A 94 7.10 -1.58 13.47
N ALA A 95 6.28 -1.51 14.52
CA ALA A 95 6.26 -2.52 15.59
C ALA A 95 5.95 -3.94 15.10
N ILE A 96 5.15 -4.08 14.04
CA ILE A 96 4.88 -5.37 13.39
C ILE A 96 6.08 -5.87 12.58
N ASN A 97 6.74 -4.98 11.84
CA ASN A 97 7.80 -5.33 10.88
C ASN A 97 9.22 -5.40 11.49
N GLU A 98 9.40 -5.01 12.75
CA GLU A 98 10.67 -5.11 13.50
C GLU A 98 10.82 -6.44 14.27
N LYS A 99 9.78 -7.27 14.31
CA LYS A 99 9.83 -8.63 14.88
C LYS A 99 10.48 -9.62 13.91
#